data_AF-A0A937T1T8-F1
#
_entry.id   AF-A0A937T1T8-F1
#
_cell.length_a   1.000
_cell.length_b   1.000
_cell.length_c   1.000
_cell.angle_alpha   90.00
_cell.angle_beta   90.00
_cell.angle_gamma   90.00
#
_symmetry.space_group_name_H-M   'P 1'
#
loop_
_entity.id
_entity.type
_entity.pdbx_description
1 polymer ?
#
loop_
_entity_poly.entity_id
_entity_poly.type
_entity_poly.pdbx_seq_one_letter_code
_entity_poly.pdbx_strand_id
1 'polypeptide(L)'
;MQKKIIDLIVSLYRPALNLYAARKLVTPFTPYLICKYHLSDEIRLRRLRWLNPQSKDVTKYAREVKAQDWIFCDVDLIEKFVETILPQIQNQFILITGKWHLPCLEESKYTDVLIRSEKVMLWFSQNMIIDHPKCHPFPYGICHINTWAVLKEMKKTIINRNNEIYFSHLTIHGHLPPAIKAERRDLKERMDEWCPQPMYLAKLHKYCFVVTPHGDRPETYRHWEAIALGCMPISNLPYQYRKLFAQNMIYLDEMKDVLQLNPNDLTYSCPDVKIVTVSYWINKIKELAEEIVRDQGR
;
A
#
# COMPACT_ATOMS: atom_id res chain seq x y z
N MET A 1 25.22 -32.51 -0.15
CA MET A 1 25.42 -31.79 -1.43
C MET A 1 24.11 -31.21 -1.97
N GLN A 2 23.04 -32.02 -2.10
CA GLN A 2 21.72 -31.58 -2.59
C GLN A 2 21.06 -30.47 -1.74
N LYS A 3 21.13 -30.50 -0.40
CA LYS A 3 20.55 -29.46 0.46
C LYS A 3 21.18 -28.06 0.23
N LYS A 4 22.50 -27.99 0.08
CA LYS A 4 23.22 -26.73 -0.23
C LYS A 4 22.90 -26.18 -1.63
N ILE A 5 22.67 -27.07 -2.61
CA ILE A 5 22.25 -26.68 -3.97
C ILE A 5 20.79 -26.18 -3.94
N ILE A 6 19.91 -26.85 -3.20
CA ILE A 6 18.52 -26.40 -3.00
C ILE A 6 18.47 -25.06 -2.26
N ASP A 7 19.27 -24.88 -1.21
CA ASP A 7 19.32 -23.62 -0.45
C ASP A 7 19.90 -22.46 -1.30
N LEU A 8 20.87 -22.73 -2.18
CA LEU A 8 21.42 -21.78 -3.14
C LEU A 8 20.42 -21.43 -4.26
N ILE A 9 19.69 -22.42 -4.77
CA ILE A 9 18.60 -22.22 -5.74
C ILE A 9 17.47 -21.42 -5.08
N VAL A 10 17.09 -21.72 -3.84
CA VAL A 10 16.06 -21.00 -3.08
C VAL A 10 16.52 -19.56 -2.78
N SER A 11 17.80 -19.32 -2.47
CA SER A 11 18.32 -17.97 -2.21
C SER A 11 18.43 -17.09 -3.46
N LEU A 12 18.61 -17.69 -4.64
CA LEU A 12 18.68 -16.98 -5.93
C LEU A 12 17.32 -16.85 -6.63
N TYR A 13 16.43 -17.86 -6.54
CA TYR A 13 15.11 -17.83 -7.18
C TYR A 13 14.08 -16.99 -6.42
N ARG A 14 14.12 -16.99 -5.09
CA ARG A 14 13.11 -16.29 -4.28
C ARG A 14 13.13 -14.77 -4.49
N PRO A 15 14.30 -14.10 -4.65
CA PRO A 15 14.36 -12.70 -5.05
C PRO A 15 13.79 -12.43 -6.45
N ALA A 16 14.08 -13.28 -7.44
CA ALA A 16 13.58 -13.12 -8.81
C ALA A 16 12.06 -13.30 -8.90
N LEU A 17 11.51 -14.30 -8.20
CA LEU A 17 10.07 -14.55 -8.12
C LEU A 17 9.33 -13.44 -7.35
N ASN A 18 9.90 -12.96 -6.25
CA ASN A 18 9.36 -11.82 -5.52
C ASN A 18 9.41 -10.53 -6.35
N LEU A 19 10.47 -10.32 -7.14
CA LEU A 19 10.54 -9.21 -8.08
C LEU A 19 9.45 -9.31 -9.15
N TYR A 20 9.30 -10.48 -9.76
CA TYR A 20 8.25 -10.72 -10.75
C TYR A 20 6.87 -10.41 -10.15
N ALA A 21 6.61 -10.89 -8.94
CA ALA A 21 5.35 -10.65 -8.25
C ALA A 21 5.16 -9.18 -7.87
N ALA A 22 6.20 -8.48 -7.43
CA ALA A 22 6.12 -7.07 -7.05
C ALA A 22 5.96 -6.11 -8.24
N ARG A 23 6.18 -6.60 -9.47
CA ARG A 23 5.78 -5.89 -10.71
C ARG A 23 4.32 -6.13 -11.08
N LYS A 24 3.62 -7.06 -10.42
CA LYS A 24 2.22 -7.40 -10.66
C LYS A 24 1.31 -6.90 -9.55
N LEU A 25 1.74 -7.03 -8.31
CA LEU A 25 1.00 -6.61 -7.12
C LEU A 25 1.66 -5.40 -6.48
N VAL A 26 0.84 -4.50 -5.93
CA VAL A 26 1.34 -3.32 -5.23
C VAL A 26 2.06 -3.76 -3.95
N THR A 27 3.17 -3.10 -3.66
CA THR A 27 4.04 -3.29 -2.50
C THR A 27 4.54 -1.91 -2.03
N PRO A 28 5.21 -1.80 -0.87
CA PRO A 28 5.71 -0.52 -0.38
C PRO A 28 6.63 0.22 -1.36
N PHE A 29 7.37 -0.49 -2.22
CA PHE A 29 8.28 0.10 -3.19
C PHE A 29 7.68 0.24 -4.60
N THR A 30 6.41 -0.09 -4.81
CA THR A 30 5.75 0.12 -6.11
C THR A 30 5.85 1.57 -6.61
N PRO A 31 5.75 2.63 -5.78
CA PRO A 31 6.03 3.99 -6.24
C PRO A 31 7.38 4.13 -6.95
N TYR A 32 8.45 3.57 -6.39
CA TYR A 32 9.77 3.56 -7.04
C TYR A 32 9.78 2.77 -8.36
N LEU A 33 9.04 1.65 -8.44
CA LEU A 33 8.99 0.84 -9.65
C LEU A 33 8.34 1.54 -10.84
N ILE A 34 7.38 2.41 -10.59
CA ILE A 34 6.56 3.04 -11.64
C ILE A 34 7.01 4.48 -11.96
N CYS A 35 7.72 5.14 -11.05
CA CYS A 35 8.17 6.51 -11.25
C CYS A 35 9.48 6.60 -12.05
N LYS A 36 9.50 7.53 -13.00
CA LYS A 36 10.68 7.87 -13.80
C LYS A 36 11.74 8.60 -13.01
N TYR A 37 11.35 9.33 -11.97
CA TYR A 37 12.27 10.01 -11.05
C TYR A 37 12.04 9.55 -9.62
N HIS A 38 13.08 9.62 -8.79
CA HIS A 38 12.98 9.32 -7.36
C HIS A 38 13.85 10.24 -6.50
N LEU A 39 13.40 10.49 -5.27
CA LEU A 39 14.18 10.95 -4.12
C LEU A 39 13.94 9.97 -2.98
N SER A 40 14.87 9.03 -2.75
CA SER A 40 14.67 8.01 -1.72
C SER A 40 15.97 7.54 -1.11
N ASP A 41 16.06 7.62 0.21
CA ASP A 41 17.16 7.06 0.97
C ASP A 41 17.00 5.54 1.14
N GLU A 42 15.76 5.03 1.21
CA GLU A 42 15.52 3.59 1.30
C GLU A 42 16.07 2.85 0.07
N ILE A 43 15.83 3.40 -1.12
CA ILE A 43 16.35 2.81 -2.37
C ILE A 43 17.89 2.82 -2.40
N ARG A 44 18.50 3.93 -1.96
CA ARG A 44 19.96 4.09 -1.92
C ARG A 44 20.61 3.14 -0.90
N LEU A 45 20.16 3.19 0.35
CA LEU A 45 20.74 2.44 1.46
C LEU A 45 20.55 0.92 1.30
N ARG A 46 19.41 0.50 0.78
CA ARG A 46 19.10 -0.93 0.55
C ARG A 46 19.58 -1.44 -0.81
N ARG A 47 20.29 -0.61 -1.59
CA ARG A 47 20.83 -0.96 -2.92
C ARG A 47 19.75 -1.50 -3.87
N LEU A 48 18.56 -0.91 -3.85
CA LEU A 48 17.39 -1.36 -4.63
C LEU A 48 17.32 -0.79 -6.05
N ARG A 49 18.39 -0.12 -6.51
CA ARG A 49 18.42 0.55 -7.81
C ARG A 49 18.11 -0.38 -8.98
N TRP A 50 18.51 -1.65 -8.86
CA TRP A 50 18.26 -2.70 -9.85
C TRP A 50 16.78 -3.03 -10.07
N LEU A 51 15.88 -2.66 -9.15
CA LEU A 51 14.44 -2.88 -9.30
C LEU A 51 13.85 -2.02 -10.44
N ASN A 52 14.36 -0.80 -10.59
CA ASN A 52 14.01 0.16 -11.64
C ASN A 52 15.27 0.94 -12.09
N PRO A 53 16.13 0.34 -12.92
CA PRO A 53 17.39 0.95 -13.34
C PRO A 53 17.20 2.20 -14.23
N GLN A 54 15.99 2.41 -14.76
CA GLN A 54 15.66 3.57 -15.59
C GLN A 54 15.25 4.79 -14.75
N SER A 55 14.94 4.60 -13.46
CA SER A 55 14.58 5.70 -12.57
C SER A 55 15.78 6.62 -12.32
N LYS A 56 15.58 7.92 -12.53
CA LYS A 56 16.60 8.97 -12.37
C LYS A 56 16.51 9.59 -10.97
N ASP A 57 17.66 9.80 -10.34
CA ASP A 57 17.75 10.54 -9.07
C ASP A 57 17.39 12.01 -9.31
N VAL A 58 16.25 12.45 -8.77
CA VAL A 58 15.69 13.76 -9.06
C VAL A 58 16.58 14.90 -8.55
N THR A 59 17.49 14.65 -7.59
CA THR A 59 18.47 15.66 -7.16
C THR A 59 19.42 16.10 -8.27
N LYS A 60 19.64 15.24 -9.28
CA LYS A 60 20.53 15.50 -10.42
C LYS A 60 19.79 15.90 -11.68
N TYR A 61 18.53 15.46 -11.79
CA TYR A 61 17.76 15.52 -13.02
C TYR A 61 16.46 16.34 -12.92
N ALA A 62 16.31 17.17 -11.88
CA ALA A 62 15.12 17.99 -11.65
C ALA A 62 14.73 18.86 -12.88
N ARG A 63 15.73 19.45 -13.55
CA ARG A 63 15.51 20.30 -14.74
C ARG A 63 15.08 19.51 -15.99
N GLU A 64 15.24 18.18 -15.98
CA GLU A 64 14.83 17.30 -17.08
C GLU A 64 13.41 16.75 -16.93
N VAL A 65 12.75 17.00 -15.79
CA VAL A 65 11.37 16.53 -15.54
C VAL A 65 10.46 17.16 -16.59
N LYS A 66 9.79 16.32 -17.38
CA LYS A 66 8.82 16.72 -18.40
C LYS A 66 7.40 16.79 -17.82
N ALA A 67 6.49 17.41 -18.55
CA ALA A 67 5.09 17.46 -18.19
C ALA A 67 4.54 16.05 -17.93
N GLN A 68 3.81 15.89 -16.83
CA GLN A 68 3.18 14.64 -16.37
C GLN A 68 4.16 13.49 -16.06
N ASP A 69 5.48 13.73 -16.00
CA ASP A 69 6.40 12.73 -15.46
C ASP A 69 6.06 12.43 -13.99
N TRP A 70 6.32 11.20 -13.55
CA TRP A 70 6.03 10.77 -12.18
C TRP A 70 7.30 10.77 -11.33
N ILE A 71 7.18 11.35 -10.13
CA ILE A 71 8.29 11.47 -9.18
C ILE A 71 7.91 10.75 -7.89
N PHE A 72 8.73 9.78 -7.48
CA PHE A 72 8.63 9.18 -6.16
C PHE A 72 9.47 9.96 -5.13
N CYS A 73 8.94 10.22 -3.94
CA CYS A 73 9.67 10.84 -2.84
C CYS A 73 9.41 10.10 -1.52
N ASP A 74 10.47 9.75 -0.77
CA ASP A 74 10.32 9.31 0.61
C ASP A 74 9.67 10.44 1.44
N VAL A 75 8.77 10.10 2.36
CA VAL A 75 7.99 11.10 3.11
C VAL A 75 8.86 12.01 3.98
N ASP A 76 9.97 11.50 4.52
CA ASP A 76 10.92 12.28 5.33
C ASP A 76 11.87 13.13 4.49
N LEU A 77 11.80 13.05 3.17
CA LEU A 77 12.56 13.89 2.25
C LEU A 77 11.71 15.00 1.62
N ILE A 78 10.45 15.17 2.06
CA ILE A 78 9.54 16.21 1.55
C ILE A 78 10.12 17.62 1.76
N GLU A 79 10.68 17.92 2.94
CA GLU A 79 11.33 19.21 3.22
C GLU A 79 12.42 19.50 2.19
N LYS A 80 13.38 18.57 2.04
CA LYS A 80 14.45 18.67 1.05
C LYS A 80 13.89 18.81 -0.38
N PHE A 81 12.86 18.04 -0.73
CA PHE A 81 12.23 18.10 -2.04
C PHE A 81 11.66 19.51 -2.31
N VAL A 82 10.92 20.07 -1.36
CA VAL A 82 10.30 21.39 -1.48
C VAL A 82 11.35 22.50 -1.55
N GLU A 83 12.37 22.47 -0.71
CA GLU A 83 13.35 23.55 -0.62
C GLU A 83 14.37 23.53 -1.77
N THR A 84 14.76 22.33 -2.23
CA THR A 84 15.90 22.20 -3.15
C THR A 84 15.53 21.72 -4.55
N ILE A 85 14.46 20.94 -4.70
CA ILE A 85 14.16 20.23 -5.96
C ILE A 85 12.98 20.88 -6.69
N LEU A 86 11.86 21.10 -5.99
CA LEU A 86 10.65 21.73 -6.53
C LEU A 86 10.90 23.07 -7.24
N PRO A 87 11.80 23.96 -6.77
CA PRO A 87 12.10 25.21 -7.47
C PRO A 87 12.73 25.00 -8.85
N GLN A 88 13.46 23.89 -9.04
CA GLN A 88 14.20 23.61 -10.27
C GLN A 88 13.35 22.98 -11.37
N ILE A 89 12.25 22.32 -11.00
CA ILE A 89 11.31 21.70 -11.95
C ILE A 89 10.48 22.81 -12.61
N GLN A 90 10.40 22.82 -13.95
CA GLN A 90 9.62 23.84 -14.69
C GLN A 90 8.23 23.36 -15.10
N ASN A 91 8.06 22.04 -15.27
CA ASN A 91 6.83 21.45 -15.78
C ASN A 91 5.93 20.94 -14.65
N GLN A 92 4.63 20.79 -14.94
CA GLN A 92 3.72 20.08 -14.05
C GLN A 92 4.05 18.58 -14.00
N PHE A 93 3.98 17.98 -12.83
CA PHE A 93 4.33 16.56 -12.62
C PHE A 93 3.37 15.91 -11.62
N ILE A 94 3.44 14.59 -11.54
CA ILE A 94 2.69 13.79 -10.57
C ILE A 94 3.65 13.35 -9.46
N LEU A 95 3.31 13.70 -8.23
CA LEU A 95 4.08 13.31 -7.05
C LEU A 95 3.48 12.03 -6.45
N ILE A 96 4.33 11.05 -6.15
CA ILE A 96 3.95 9.90 -5.33
C ILE A 96 4.86 9.89 -4.11
N THR A 97 4.31 10.00 -2.90
CA THR A 97 5.07 9.84 -1.67
C THR A 97 4.78 8.53 -0.98
N GLY A 98 5.74 8.03 -0.23
CA GLY A 98 5.59 6.79 0.50
C GLY A 98 6.89 6.39 1.15
N LYS A 99 6.83 5.43 2.06
CA LYS A 99 8.01 4.89 2.71
C LYS A 99 7.70 3.53 3.29
N TRP A 100 8.60 2.59 3.11
CA TRP A 100 8.44 1.27 3.68
C TRP A 100 8.58 1.34 5.21
N HIS A 101 9.68 1.88 5.74
CA HIS A 101 9.87 2.05 7.19
C HIS A 101 9.35 3.41 7.67
N LEU A 102 9.11 3.54 8.98
CA LEU A 102 8.78 4.83 9.60
C LEU A 102 9.81 5.91 9.23
N PRO A 103 9.41 7.19 9.14
CA PRO A 103 8.12 7.76 9.58
C PRO A 103 6.95 7.58 8.60
N CYS A 104 5.76 8.05 8.97
CA CYS A 104 4.60 8.22 8.09
C CYS A 104 4.54 9.66 7.54
N LEU A 105 3.62 9.92 6.61
CA LEU A 105 3.31 11.28 6.18
C LEU A 105 2.68 12.05 7.34
N GLU A 106 3.15 13.28 7.55
CA GLU A 106 2.62 14.22 8.54
C GLU A 106 2.34 15.57 7.86
N GLU A 107 1.30 16.27 8.33
CA GLU A 107 1.02 17.63 7.89
C GLU A 107 2.09 18.59 8.38
N SER A 108 2.55 19.46 7.49
CA SER A 108 3.56 20.47 7.80
C SER A 108 3.47 21.65 6.83
N LYS A 109 4.23 22.72 7.11
CA LYS A 109 4.41 23.83 6.15
C LYS A 109 4.90 23.36 4.77
N TYR A 110 5.61 22.22 4.68
CA TYR A 110 6.12 21.69 3.42
C TYR A 110 5.04 20.96 2.63
N THR A 111 4.14 20.23 3.30
CA THR A 111 2.98 19.61 2.63
C THR A 111 2.03 20.69 2.09
N ASP A 112 1.87 21.80 2.81
CA ASP A 112 1.11 22.96 2.33
C ASP A 112 1.67 23.55 1.03
N VAL A 113 3.00 23.66 0.93
CA VAL A 113 3.66 24.13 -0.30
C VAL A 113 3.39 23.18 -1.46
N LEU A 114 3.44 21.86 -1.24
CA LEU A 114 3.13 20.87 -2.28
C LEU A 114 1.69 20.99 -2.78
N ILE A 115 0.73 21.13 -1.87
CA ILE A 115 -0.71 21.26 -2.19
C ILE A 115 -0.97 22.51 -3.04
N ARG A 116 -0.40 23.65 -2.63
CA ARG A 116 -0.59 24.95 -3.29
C ARG A 116 0.22 25.09 -4.58
N SER A 117 1.25 24.27 -4.78
CA SER A 117 2.11 24.35 -5.97
C SER A 117 1.32 24.00 -7.23
N GLU A 118 1.33 24.91 -8.21
CA GLU A 118 0.78 24.66 -9.55
C GLU A 118 1.58 23.60 -10.32
N LYS A 119 2.83 23.33 -9.92
CA LYS A 119 3.70 22.30 -10.51
C LYS A 119 3.29 20.88 -10.09
N VAL A 120 2.68 20.72 -8.92
CA VAL A 120 2.14 19.44 -8.46
C VAL A 120 0.73 19.30 -9.03
N MET A 121 0.59 18.49 -10.07
CA MET A 121 -0.69 18.22 -10.74
C MET A 121 -1.56 17.31 -9.88
N LEU A 122 -1.00 16.17 -9.49
CA LEU A 122 -1.61 15.19 -8.60
C LEU A 122 -0.58 14.77 -7.56
N TRP A 123 -1.04 14.47 -6.36
CA TRP A 123 -0.22 13.94 -5.28
C TRP A 123 -0.83 12.66 -4.71
N PHE A 124 -0.18 11.54 -5.00
CA PHE A 124 -0.51 10.24 -4.43
C PHE A 124 0.35 9.96 -3.18
N SER A 125 -0.21 9.31 -2.16
CA SER A 125 0.59 8.91 -1.00
C SER A 125 0.16 7.60 -0.37
N GLN A 126 1.15 6.80 0.05
CA GLN A 126 0.91 5.67 0.96
C GLN A 126 0.50 6.20 2.33
N ASN A 127 -0.59 5.67 2.88
CA ASN A 127 -1.19 6.18 4.11
C ASN A 127 -1.48 7.69 4.05
N MET A 128 -2.16 8.13 2.97
CA MET A 128 -2.57 9.52 2.80
C MET A 128 -3.48 9.97 3.96
N ILE A 129 -3.08 11.04 4.63
CA ILE A 129 -3.86 11.68 5.71
C ILE A 129 -4.48 13.02 5.28
N ILE A 130 -4.01 13.60 4.17
CA ILE A 130 -4.40 14.92 3.70
C ILE A 130 -5.65 14.81 2.83
N ASP A 131 -6.69 15.56 3.18
CA ASP A 131 -7.89 15.70 2.36
C ASP A 131 -7.83 16.96 1.49
N HIS A 132 -7.50 16.77 0.21
CA HIS A 132 -7.43 17.85 -0.77
C HIS A 132 -7.75 17.30 -2.17
N PRO A 133 -8.34 18.07 -3.09
CA PRO A 133 -8.69 17.58 -4.44
C PRO A 133 -7.50 17.03 -5.26
N LYS A 134 -6.28 17.55 -5.05
CA LYS A 134 -5.05 17.01 -5.66
C LYS A 134 -4.51 15.75 -4.96
N CYS A 135 -4.97 15.45 -3.75
CA CYS A 135 -4.39 14.42 -2.89
C CYS A 135 -5.22 13.14 -2.99
N HIS A 136 -4.54 12.06 -3.38
CA HIS A 136 -5.13 10.74 -3.56
C HIS A 136 -4.37 9.68 -2.75
N PRO A 137 -5.06 8.71 -2.15
CA PRO A 137 -4.37 7.60 -1.52
C PRO A 137 -3.70 6.70 -2.58
N PHE A 138 -2.54 6.16 -2.23
CA PHE A 138 -1.86 5.09 -2.96
C PHE A 138 -1.71 3.88 -2.03
N PRO A 139 -1.90 2.64 -2.49
CA PRO A 139 -1.75 1.48 -1.64
C PRO A 139 -0.33 1.34 -1.09
N TYR A 140 -0.23 1.04 0.20
CA TYR A 140 0.94 0.44 0.80
C TYR A 140 1.18 -0.98 0.25
N GLY A 141 0.09 -1.70 -0.06
CA GLY A 141 0.14 -2.97 -0.78
C GLY A 141 0.53 -4.17 0.08
N ILE A 142 1.02 -5.22 -0.57
CA ILE A 142 1.42 -6.49 0.03
C ILE A 142 2.88 -6.42 0.49
N CYS A 143 3.20 -7.12 1.58
CA CYS A 143 4.57 -7.21 2.05
C CYS A 143 5.45 -7.84 0.98
N HIS A 144 6.52 -7.15 0.58
CA HIS A 144 7.32 -7.55 -0.57
C HIS A 144 7.89 -8.98 -0.50
N ILE A 145 8.24 -9.47 0.69
CA ILE A 145 8.71 -10.85 0.92
C ILE A 145 7.61 -11.91 0.71
N ASN A 146 6.34 -11.51 0.82
CA ASN A 146 5.16 -12.35 0.73
C ASN A 146 4.51 -12.30 -0.66
N THR A 147 4.86 -11.33 -1.50
CA THR A 147 4.18 -11.04 -2.77
C THR A 147 4.06 -12.24 -3.69
N TRP A 148 5.10 -13.07 -3.81
CA TRP A 148 5.03 -14.28 -4.63
C TRP A 148 4.03 -15.30 -4.07
N ALA A 149 4.00 -15.49 -2.75
CA ALA A 149 3.07 -16.40 -2.11
C ALA A 149 1.63 -15.93 -2.32
N VAL A 150 1.36 -14.63 -2.13
CA VAL A 150 0.02 -14.05 -2.39
C VAL A 150 -0.35 -14.22 -3.87
N LEU A 151 0.54 -13.87 -4.80
CA LEU A 151 0.28 -14.03 -6.23
C LEU A 151 -0.01 -15.49 -6.63
N LYS A 152 0.64 -16.46 -5.97
CA LYS A 152 0.38 -17.88 -6.19
C LYS A 152 -1.01 -18.27 -5.68
N GLU A 153 -1.38 -17.81 -4.49
CA GLU A 153 -2.69 -18.07 -3.88
C GLU A 153 -3.83 -17.42 -4.70
N MET A 154 -3.63 -16.20 -5.22
CA MET A 154 -4.58 -15.52 -6.12
C MET A 154 -4.95 -16.33 -7.38
N LYS A 155 -4.10 -17.26 -7.82
CA LYS A 155 -4.37 -18.12 -8.99
C LYS A 155 -5.27 -19.31 -8.67
N LYS A 156 -5.53 -19.58 -7.39
CA LYS A 156 -6.39 -20.68 -6.98
C LYS A 156 -7.86 -20.28 -7.13
N THR A 157 -8.67 -21.21 -7.58
CA THR A 157 -10.12 -21.04 -7.58
C THR A 157 -10.63 -20.98 -6.15
N ILE A 158 -11.42 -19.96 -5.85
CA ILE A 158 -12.14 -19.86 -4.58
C ILE A 158 -13.30 -20.84 -4.65
N ILE A 159 -13.30 -21.83 -3.75
CA ILE A 159 -14.39 -22.82 -3.64
C ILE A 159 -14.93 -22.71 -2.22
N ASN A 160 -16.22 -22.37 -2.09
CA ASN A 160 -17.00 -22.31 -0.85
C ASN A 160 -16.30 -21.59 0.33
N ARG A 161 -16.63 -20.31 0.53
CA ARG A 161 -16.25 -19.58 1.73
C ARG A 161 -17.23 -19.83 2.87
N ASN A 162 -16.70 -19.96 4.07
CA ASN A 162 -17.42 -19.88 5.31
C ASN A 162 -17.88 -18.42 5.53
N ASN A 163 -19.16 -18.23 5.85
CA ASN A 163 -19.74 -16.92 6.13
C ASN A 163 -19.30 -16.33 7.48
N GLU A 164 -18.43 -16.97 8.24
CA GLU A 164 -17.90 -16.46 9.50
C GLU A 164 -16.85 -15.34 9.34
N ILE A 165 -16.66 -14.58 10.42
CA ILE A 165 -15.60 -13.57 10.54
C ILE A 165 -14.33 -14.24 11.07
N TYR A 166 -13.26 -14.17 10.27
CA TYR A 166 -11.95 -14.65 10.69
C TYR A 166 -11.20 -13.62 11.54
N PHE A 167 -10.88 -13.99 12.78
CA PHE A 167 -10.06 -13.18 13.68
C PHE A 167 -8.60 -13.63 13.57
N SER A 168 -7.88 -13.11 12.58
CA SER A 168 -6.47 -13.47 12.38
C SER A 168 -5.60 -13.10 13.59
N HIS A 169 -4.51 -13.84 13.81
CA HIS A 169 -3.56 -13.53 14.87
C HIS A 169 -2.92 -12.15 14.68
N LEU A 170 -2.90 -11.33 15.74
CA LEU A 170 -2.29 -10.00 15.75
C LEU A 170 -1.26 -9.87 16.85
N THR A 171 0.00 -9.66 16.47
CA THR A 171 1.08 -9.44 17.44
C THR A 171 1.06 -8.01 17.99
N ILE A 172 1.22 -7.82 19.30
CA ILE A 172 1.35 -6.50 19.92
C ILE A 172 2.83 -6.13 20.01
N HIS A 173 3.31 -5.24 19.14
CA HIS A 173 4.71 -4.79 19.13
C HIS A 173 4.93 -3.54 20.00
N GLY A 174 6.17 -3.37 20.46
CA GLY A 174 6.56 -2.22 21.29
C GLY A 174 6.36 -0.86 20.62
N HIS A 175 6.56 -0.78 19.30
CA HIS A 175 6.42 0.45 18.51
C HIS A 175 4.97 0.81 18.16
N LEU A 176 3.97 -0.04 18.45
CA LEU A 176 2.58 0.30 18.19
C LEU A 176 2.11 1.45 19.09
N PRO A 177 1.28 2.38 18.58
CA PRO A 177 0.65 3.40 19.41
C PRO A 177 -0.18 2.78 20.56
N PRO A 178 -0.25 3.43 21.73
CA PRO A 178 -1.00 2.90 22.89
C PRO A 178 -2.46 2.55 22.58
N ALA A 179 -3.15 3.37 21.79
CA ALA A 179 -4.52 3.12 21.35
C ALA A 179 -4.64 1.81 20.55
N ILE A 180 -3.76 1.58 19.57
CA ILE A 180 -3.75 0.34 18.77
C ILE A 180 -3.40 -0.89 19.62
N LYS A 181 -2.54 -0.72 20.63
CA LYS A 181 -2.26 -1.80 21.60
C LYS A 181 -3.52 -2.14 22.42
N ALA A 182 -4.35 -1.17 22.76
CA ALA A 182 -5.61 -1.39 23.47
C ALA A 182 -6.62 -2.13 22.59
N GLU A 183 -6.86 -1.66 21.36
CA GLU A 183 -7.75 -2.34 20.41
C GLU A 183 -7.36 -3.81 20.20
N ARG A 184 -6.06 -4.11 20.05
CA ARG A 184 -5.59 -5.49 19.89
C ARG A 184 -5.76 -6.34 21.15
N ARG A 185 -5.81 -5.74 22.35
CA ARG A 185 -6.12 -6.48 23.58
C ARG A 185 -7.60 -6.85 23.65
N ASP A 186 -8.49 -5.94 23.25
CA ASP A 186 -9.93 -6.18 23.25
C ASP A 186 -10.32 -7.35 22.33
N LEU A 187 -9.57 -7.53 21.24
CA LEU A 187 -9.79 -8.61 20.27
C LEU A 187 -9.16 -9.95 20.66
N LYS A 188 -8.29 -9.99 21.69
CA LYS A 188 -7.35 -11.09 21.95
C LYS A 188 -8.03 -12.45 22.13
N GLU A 189 -9.15 -12.51 22.84
CA GLU A 189 -9.85 -13.76 23.16
C GLU A 189 -10.48 -14.43 21.93
N ARG A 190 -10.77 -13.65 20.89
CA ARG A 190 -11.33 -14.15 19.62
C ARG A 190 -10.25 -14.48 18.59
N MET A 191 -9.01 -14.02 18.80
CA MET A 191 -7.93 -14.25 17.84
C MET A 191 -7.58 -15.72 17.73
N ASP A 192 -7.38 -16.14 16.50
CA ASP A 192 -6.77 -17.41 16.16
C ASP A 192 -5.30 -17.48 16.61
N GLU A 193 -4.78 -18.69 16.70
CA GLU A 193 -3.38 -18.92 17.06
C GLU A 193 -2.45 -18.39 15.96
N TRP A 194 -1.23 -18.03 16.38
CA TRP A 194 -0.19 -17.68 15.42
C TRP A 194 0.04 -18.86 14.46
N CYS A 195 0.12 -18.56 13.16
CA CYS A 195 0.48 -19.54 12.16
C CYS A 195 1.43 -18.96 11.11
N PRO A 196 2.23 -19.81 10.43
CA PRO A 196 3.06 -19.39 9.32
C PRO A 196 2.24 -18.77 8.18
N GLN A 197 2.88 -17.86 7.44
CA GLN A 197 2.22 -17.09 6.38
C GLN A 197 1.44 -17.94 5.34
N PRO A 198 1.93 -19.10 4.84
CA PRO A 198 1.13 -19.92 3.93
C PRO A 198 -0.17 -20.46 4.54
N MET A 199 -0.17 -20.76 5.84
CA MET A 199 -1.38 -21.19 6.54
C MET A 199 -2.36 -20.04 6.73
N TYR A 200 -1.84 -18.85 7.07
CA TYR A 200 -2.67 -17.63 7.15
C TYR A 200 -3.35 -17.32 5.80
N LEU A 201 -2.61 -17.34 4.69
CA LEU A 201 -3.19 -17.13 3.35
C LEU A 201 -4.23 -18.20 3.00
N ALA A 202 -3.98 -19.46 3.35
CA ALA A 202 -4.95 -20.54 3.16
C ALA A 202 -6.21 -20.36 4.03
N LYS A 203 -6.09 -19.77 5.23
CA LYS A 203 -7.24 -19.39 6.06
C LYS A 203 -8.03 -18.26 5.41
N LEU A 204 -7.40 -17.21 4.88
CA LEU A 204 -8.09 -16.13 4.15
C LEU A 204 -8.96 -16.62 2.99
N HIS A 205 -8.54 -17.68 2.30
CA HIS A 205 -9.35 -18.30 1.24
C HIS A 205 -10.65 -18.94 1.73
N LYS A 206 -10.72 -19.32 3.01
CA LYS A 206 -11.85 -20.06 3.61
C LYS A 206 -12.93 -19.16 4.18
N TYR A 207 -12.70 -17.87 4.38
CA TYR A 207 -13.66 -16.99 5.06
C TYR A 207 -14.14 -15.85 4.16
N CYS A 208 -15.41 -15.45 4.33
CA CYS A 208 -15.96 -14.25 3.69
C CYS A 208 -15.34 -12.98 4.25
N PHE A 209 -15.10 -12.93 5.57
CA PHE A 209 -14.67 -11.72 6.26
C PHE A 209 -13.41 -11.97 7.13
N VAL A 210 -12.58 -10.94 7.30
CA VAL A 210 -11.41 -10.99 8.20
C VAL A 210 -11.22 -9.67 8.94
N VAL A 211 -10.89 -9.76 10.23
CA VAL A 211 -10.56 -8.59 11.05
C VAL A 211 -9.15 -8.10 10.71
N THR A 212 -9.05 -6.84 10.29
CA THR A 212 -7.79 -6.19 9.90
C THR A 212 -7.68 -4.81 10.58
N PRO A 213 -7.28 -4.73 11.86
CA PRO A 213 -7.14 -3.44 12.53
C PRO A 213 -5.90 -2.69 12.06
N HIS A 214 -5.76 -1.45 12.53
CA HIS A 214 -4.61 -0.59 12.25
C HIS A 214 -3.29 -1.24 12.66
N GLY A 215 -2.24 -0.87 11.93
CA GLY A 215 -0.85 -1.20 12.19
C GLY A 215 -0.16 -0.17 13.08
N ASP A 216 1.13 -0.02 12.85
CA ASP A 216 1.87 1.20 13.19
C ASP A 216 1.42 2.41 12.33
N ARG A 217 0.72 2.13 11.22
CA ARG A 217 -0.01 3.08 10.37
C ARG A 217 -1.44 2.57 10.17
N PRO A 218 -2.40 3.40 9.72
CA PRO A 218 -3.77 2.93 9.55
C PRO A 218 -3.86 1.74 8.57
N GLU A 219 -3.22 1.86 7.41
CA GLU A 219 -3.16 0.77 6.45
C GLU A 219 -2.11 -0.29 6.81
N THR A 220 -2.35 -1.54 6.41
CA THR A 220 -1.50 -2.69 6.74
C THR A 220 -1.46 -3.67 5.59
N TYR A 221 -0.44 -4.53 5.57
CA TYR A 221 -0.36 -5.63 4.62
C TYR A 221 -1.58 -6.55 4.64
N ARG A 222 -2.23 -6.71 5.81
CA ARG A 222 -3.38 -7.62 5.95
C ARG A 222 -4.60 -7.17 5.17
N HIS A 223 -4.83 -5.86 5.07
CA HIS A 223 -5.90 -5.31 4.22
C HIS A 223 -5.73 -5.78 2.77
N TRP A 224 -4.52 -5.66 2.23
CA TRP A 224 -4.23 -6.02 0.84
C TRP A 224 -4.16 -7.53 0.62
N GLU A 225 -3.63 -8.30 1.58
CA GLU A 225 -3.64 -9.75 1.52
C GLU A 225 -5.08 -10.30 1.55
N ALA A 226 -5.96 -9.73 2.37
CA ALA A 226 -7.37 -10.07 2.41
C ALA A 226 -8.05 -9.81 1.06
N ILE A 227 -7.94 -8.58 0.54
CA ILE A 227 -8.56 -8.19 -0.73
C ILE A 227 -7.99 -9.00 -1.90
N ALA A 228 -6.66 -9.19 -1.96
CA ALA A 228 -6.02 -10.01 -2.99
C ALA A 228 -6.59 -11.44 -3.03
N LEU A 229 -6.90 -11.99 -1.86
CA LEU A 229 -7.46 -13.33 -1.74
C LEU A 229 -8.99 -13.33 -1.63
N GLY A 230 -9.68 -12.25 -2.00
CA GLY A 230 -11.15 -12.15 -2.05
C GLY A 230 -11.86 -12.22 -0.71
N CYS A 231 -11.15 -12.03 0.41
CA CYS A 231 -11.70 -11.95 1.75
C CYS A 231 -11.97 -10.49 2.11
N MET A 232 -13.19 -10.16 2.55
CA MET A 232 -13.59 -8.80 2.87
C MET A 232 -12.94 -8.34 4.20
N PRO A 233 -12.06 -7.34 4.19
CA PRO A 233 -11.49 -6.80 5.42
C PRO A 233 -12.55 -6.03 6.23
N ILE A 234 -12.49 -6.17 7.55
CA ILE A 234 -13.26 -5.38 8.52
C ILE A 234 -12.27 -4.54 9.34
N SER A 235 -12.43 -3.22 9.34
CA SER A 235 -11.52 -2.29 10.00
C SER A 235 -12.20 -0.99 10.44
N ASN A 236 -11.63 -0.29 11.41
CA ASN A 236 -12.02 1.08 11.80
C ASN A 236 -11.15 2.14 11.10
N LEU A 237 -10.84 1.94 9.82
CA LEU A 237 -10.05 2.94 9.09
C LEU A 237 -10.83 4.28 9.00
N PRO A 238 -10.15 5.41 9.21
CA PRO A 238 -10.77 6.73 9.06
C PRO A 238 -11.39 6.97 7.68
N TYR A 239 -12.35 7.90 7.59
CA TYR A 239 -13.12 8.20 6.37
C TYR A 239 -12.25 8.45 5.12
N GLN A 240 -11.09 9.08 5.25
CA GLN A 240 -10.20 9.35 4.11
C GLN A 240 -9.76 8.07 3.35
N TYR A 241 -9.74 6.91 4.02
CA TYR A 241 -9.43 5.63 3.39
C TYR A 241 -10.60 5.04 2.58
N ARG A 242 -11.79 5.64 2.61
CA ARG A 242 -12.90 5.28 1.71
C ARG A 242 -12.59 5.59 0.25
N LYS A 243 -11.76 6.60 -0.04
CA LYS A 243 -11.24 6.86 -1.39
C LYS A 243 -10.36 5.71 -1.91
N LEU A 244 -9.76 4.94 -1.00
CA LEU A 244 -8.82 3.87 -1.34
C LEU A 244 -9.50 2.50 -1.46
N PHE A 245 -10.30 2.13 -0.46
CA PHE A 245 -10.94 0.81 -0.43
C PHE A 245 -12.38 0.83 -0.93
N ALA A 246 -13.09 1.96 -0.90
CA ALA A 246 -14.47 2.09 -1.33
C ALA A 246 -15.35 0.95 -0.77
N GLN A 247 -16.01 0.17 -1.64
CA GLN A 247 -16.84 -0.99 -1.24
C GLN A 247 -16.05 -2.26 -0.89
N ASN A 248 -14.72 -2.24 -0.95
CA ASN A 248 -13.84 -3.40 -0.74
C ASN A 248 -13.44 -3.58 0.74
N MET A 249 -14.15 -2.92 1.65
CA MET A 249 -13.93 -2.99 3.10
C MET A 249 -15.24 -2.72 3.84
N ILE A 250 -15.42 -3.39 4.97
CA ILE A 250 -16.44 -3.04 5.96
C ILE A 250 -15.79 -2.11 6.99
N TYR A 251 -16.41 -0.95 7.19
CA TYR A 251 -15.92 0.09 8.09
C TYR A 251 -16.69 0.06 9.41
N LEU A 252 -15.95 0.08 10.51
CA LEU A 252 -16.48 0.25 11.86
C LEU A 252 -16.08 1.61 12.42
N ASP A 253 -16.84 2.10 13.40
CA ASP A 253 -16.45 3.30 14.15
C ASP A 253 -15.36 2.93 15.17
N GLU A 254 -15.55 1.85 15.92
CA GLU A 254 -14.54 1.29 16.82
C GLU A 254 -14.20 -0.17 16.47
N MET A 255 -12.92 -0.57 16.61
CA MET A 255 -12.53 -1.96 16.33
C MET A 255 -13.26 -2.98 17.20
N LYS A 256 -13.59 -2.63 18.46
CA LYS A 256 -14.26 -3.53 19.41
C LYS A 256 -15.67 -3.92 18.96
N ASP A 257 -16.30 -3.11 18.11
CA ASP A 257 -17.68 -3.34 17.64
C ASP A 257 -17.78 -4.63 16.81
N VAL A 258 -16.67 -5.08 16.22
CA VAL A 258 -16.59 -6.36 15.50
C VAL A 258 -16.97 -7.56 16.38
N LEU A 259 -16.83 -7.44 17.70
CA LEU A 259 -17.17 -8.50 18.65
C LEU A 259 -18.69 -8.74 18.76
N GLN A 260 -19.48 -7.73 18.40
CA GLN A 260 -20.94 -7.74 18.45
C GLN A 260 -21.58 -8.06 17.09
N LEU A 261 -20.78 -8.11 16.01
CA LEU A 261 -21.30 -8.40 14.68
C LEU A 261 -21.73 -9.87 14.56
N ASN A 262 -22.92 -10.07 14.01
CA ASN A 262 -23.36 -11.36 13.50
C ASN A 262 -23.01 -11.44 12.00
N PRO A 263 -22.19 -12.41 11.56
CA PRO A 263 -21.79 -12.53 10.17
C PRO A 263 -22.97 -12.74 9.19
N ASN A 264 -24.11 -13.24 9.67
CA ASN A 264 -25.31 -13.41 8.85
C ASN A 264 -26.01 -12.09 8.50
N ASP A 265 -25.73 -11.03 9.27
CA ASP A 265 -26.25 -9.68 8.99
C ASP A 265 -25.32 -8.91 8.02
N LEU A 266 -24.14 -9.46 7.72
CA LEU A 266 -23.19 -8.88 6.79
C LEU A 266 -23.46 -9.35 5.37
N THR A 267 -23.50 -8.41 4.43
CA THR A 267 -23.54 -8.74 3.00
C THR A 267 -22.13 -8.98 2.50
N TYR A 268 -21.84 -10.22 2.07
CA TYR A 268 -20.59 -10.51 1.38
C TYR A 268 -20.67 -10.15 -0.11
N SER A 269 -19.78 -9.26 -0.54
CA SER A 269 -19.39 -9.10 -1.93
C SER A 269 -17.91 -9.42 -2.05
N CYS A 270 -17.49 -10.12 -3.10
CA CYS A 270 -16.06 -10.34 -3.32
C CYS A 270 -15.39 -9.00 -3.59
N PRO A 271 -14.34 -8.61 -2.83
CA PRO A 271 -13.57 -7.40 -3.12
C PRO A 271 -13.03 -7.42 -4.56
N ASP A 272 -12.98 -6.24 -5.20
CA ASP A 272 -12.34 -6.07 -6.49
C ASP A 272 -10.83 -6.28 -6.35
N VAL A 273 -10.38 -7.50 -6.64
CA VAL A 273 -8.97 -7.89 -6.58
C VAL A 273 -8.08 -7.08 -7.52
N LYS A 274 -8.63 -6.34 -8.50
CA LYS A 274 -7.81 -5.51 -9.39
C LYS A 274 -7.12 -4.39 -8.63
N ILE A 275 -7.70 -3.90 -7.53
CA ILE A 275 -7.11 -2.81 -6.74
C ILE A 275 -5.79 -3.20 -6.08
N VAL A 276 -5.45 -4.50 -5.98
CA VAL A 276 -4.14 -4.91 -5.48
C VAL A 276 -3.05 -4.93 -6.56
N THR A 277 -3.41 -4.65 -7.82
CA THR A 277 -2.49 -4.79 -8.96
C THR A 277 -1.79 -3.49 -9.33
N VAL A 278 -0.53 -3.58 -9.74
CA VAL A 278 0.23 -2.41 -10.21
C VAL A 278 -0.42 -1.77 -11.44
N SER A 279 -0.95 -2.58 -12.36
CA SER A 279 -1.61 -2.11 -13.58
C SER A 279 -2.84 -1.25 -13.30
N TYR A 280 -3.65 -1.62 -12.30
CA TYR A 280 -4.82 -0.83 -11.92
C TYR A 280 -4.41 0.58 -11.51
N TRP A 281 -3.39 0.72 -10.66
CA TRP A 281 -2.94 2.02 -10.17
C TRP A 281 -2.24 2.85 -11.24
N ILE A 282 -1.47 2.22 -12.14
CA ILE A 282 -0.91 2.93 -13.29
C ILE A 282 -2.03 3.53 -14.14
N ASN A 283 -3.08 2.76 -14.45
CA ASN A 283 -4.20 3.25 -15.24
C ASN A 283 -4.98 4.33 -14.49
N LYS A 284 -5.25 4.13 -13.19
CA LYS A 284 -5.98 5.11 -12.38
C LYS A 284 -5.27 6.46 -12.31
N ILE A 285 -3.95 6.47 -12.16
CA ILE A 285 -3.15 7.71 -12.16
C ILE A 285 -3.25 8.41 -13.52
N LYS A 286 -3.15 7.65 -14.62
CA LYS A 286 -3.27 8.21 -15.98
C LYS A 286 -4.65 8.79 -16.26
N GLU A 287 -5.71 8.06 -15.90
CA GLU A 287 -7.09 8.51 -16.05
C GLU A 287 -7.32 9.85 -15.33
N LEU A 288 -6.89 9.96 -14.07
CA LEU A 288 -7.00 11.20 -13.29
C LEU A 288 -6.17 12.35 -13.90
N ALA A 289 -4.98 12.06 -14.43
CA ALA A 289 -4.15 13.06 -15.09
C ALA A 289 -4.81 13.57 -16.38
N GLU A 290 -5.39 12.67 -17.18
CA GLU A 290 -6.12 13.01 -18.40
C GLU A 290 -7.38 13.83 -18.11
N GLU A 291 -8.10 13.55 -17.02
CA GLU A 291 -9.25 14.35 -16.56
C GLU A 291 -8.83 15.80 -16.28
N ILE A 292 -7.76 16.02 -15.52
CA ILE A 292 -7.26 17.37 -15.22
C ILE A 292 -6.86 18.12 -16.49
N VAL A 293 -6.17 17.45 -17.42
CA VAL A 293 -5.76 18.09 -18.68
C VAL A 293 -6.96 18.48 -19.54
N ARG A 294 -8.01 17.64 -19.58
CA ARG A 294 -9.25 17.96 -20.29
C ARG A 294 -9.97 19.16 -19.70
N ASP A 295 -10.00 19.27 -18.36
CA ASP A 295 -10.67 20.37 -17.67
C ASP A 295 -9.91 21.69 -17.78
N GLN A 296 -8.57 21.67 -17.89
CA GLN A 296 -7.75 22.85 -18.14
C GLN A 296 -7.77 23.35 -19.60
N GLY A 297 -8.17 22.48 -20.54
CA GLY A 297 -8.29 22.82 -21.96
C GLY A 297 -9.68 23.29 -22.40
N ARG A 298 -10.66 23.34 -21.48
CA ARG A 298 -11.99 23.92 -21.66
C ARG A 298 -12.02 25.34 -21.12
#